data_AF-A0A2K8N5A7-F1
#
_entry.id   AF-A0A2K8N5A7-F1
#
_cell.length_a   1.000
_cell.length_b   1.000
_cell.length_c   1.000
_cell.angle_alpha   90.00
_cell.angle_beta   90.00
_cell.angle_gamma   90.00
#
_symmetry.space_group_name_H-M   'P 1'
#
loop_
_entity.id
_entity.type
_entity.pdbx_description
1 polymer ?
#
loop_
_entity_poly.entity_id
_entity_poly.type
_entity_poly.pdbx_seq_one_letter_code
_entity_poly.pdbx_strand_id
1 'polypeptide(L)' 'MPWPNLSKRNVQHQVYPYLLRNVRASHNNHVWGIDITYIRLKKGWMYLMAVIDWHSRYIVSWRLDRPWTFSLS' A
#
# COMPACT_ATOMS: atom_id res chain seq x y z
N MET A 1 -23.55 15.24 -17.11
CA MET A 1 -23.32 15.75 -15.74
C MET A 1 -21.82 15.68 -15.46
N PRO A 2 -21.12 16.78 -15.14
CA PRO A 2 -19.68 16.72 -14.90
C PRO A 2 -19.39 16.11 -13.52
N TRP A 3 -18.36 15.27 -13.43
CA TRP A 3 -17.93 14.63 -12.19
C TRP A 3 -17.33 15.65 -11.20
N PRO A 4 -17.51 15.47 -9.88
CA PRO A 4 -16.91 16.33 -8.89
C PRO A 4 -15.37 16.28 -8.99
N ASN A 5 -14.75 17.45 -9.00
CA ASN A 5 -13.30 17.57 -9.10
C ASN A 5 -12.65 17.32 -7.72
N LEU A 6 -12.23 16.08 -7.50
CA LEU A 6 -11.58 15.63 -6.25
C LEU A 6 -10.16 16.21 -6.03
N SER A 7 -9.57 16.87 -7.04
CA SER A 7 -8.22 17.44 -6.93
C SER A 7 -8.19 18.82 -6.25
N LYS A 8 -9.35 19.51 -6.16
CA LYS A 8 -9.42 20.80 -5.47
C LYS A 8 -9.43 20.58 -3.95
N ARG A 9 -8.40 21.10 -3.29
CA ARG A 9 -8.29 21.09 -1.82
C ARG A 9 -9.51 21.76 -1.19
N ASN A 10 -10.25 21.01 -0.36
CA ASN A 10 -11.29 21.58 0.49
C ASN A 10 -10.64 22.32 1.66
N VAL A 11 -10.80 23.65 1.71
CA VAL A 11 -10.18 24.53 2.73
C VAL A 11 -10.72 24.25 4.13
N GLN A 12 -11.95 23.73 4.24
CA GLN A 12 -12.56 23.37 5.53
C GLN A 12 -11.97 22.09 6.14
N HIS A 13 -11.23 21.28 5.37
CA HIS A 13 -10.58 20.08 5.91
C HIS A 13 -9.26 20.44 6.62
N GLN A 14 -9.16 20.03 7.88
CA GLN A 14 -7.93 20.13 8.65
C GLN A 14 -6.81 19.32 7.98
N VAL A 15 -5.63 19.92 7.87
CA VAL A 15 -4.43 19.25 7.38
C VAL A 15 -3.79 18.53 8.56
N TYR A 16 -3.68 17.20 8.47
CA TYR A 16 -2.97 16.40 9.46
C TYR A 16 -1.47 16.37 9.11
N PRO A 17 -0.58 16.59 10.09
CA PRO A 17 0.85 16.45 9.86
C PRO A 17 1.19 14.99 9.58
N TYR A 18 2.16 14.77 8.69
CA TYR A 18 2.70 13.44 8.46
C TYR A 18 3.45 12.98 9.70
N LEU A 19 2.91 12.01 10.44
CA LEU A 19 3.40 11.60 11.77
C LEU A 19 4.78 10.92 11.73
N LEU A 20 5.18 10.39 10.58
CA LEU A 20 6.51 9.80 10.39
C LEU A 20 7.57 10.86 10.01
N ARG A 21 7.18 12.14 9.92
CA ARG A 21 8.13 13.23 9.68
C ARG A 21 9.12 13.28 10.85
N ASN A 22 10.41 13.17 10.54
CA ASN A 22 11.52 13.10 11.49
C ASN A 22 11.63 11.81 12.32
N VAL A 23 10.89 10.75 11.99
CA VAL A 23 11.08 9.43 12.62
C VAL A 23 12.19 8.68 11.87
N ARG A 24 13.28 8.35 12.58
CA ARG A 24 14.34 7.48 12.07
C ARG A 24 14.05 6.05 12.49
N ALA A 25 14.00 5.12 11.54
CA ALA A 25 13.94 3.68 11.83
C ALA A 25 15.27 3.22 12.43
N SER A 26 15.41 3.32 13.75
CA SER A 26 16.65 3.11 14.51
C SER A 26 16.88 1.69 15.01
N HIS A 27 15.85 0.85 15.02
CA HIS A 27 15.92 -0.55 15.44
C HIS A 27 14.87 -1.41 14.71
N ASN A 28 15.05 -2.73 14.77
CA ASN A 28 14.10 -3.69 14.19
C ASN A 28 12.71 -3.54 14.83
N ASN A 29 11.66 -3.81 14.04
CA ASN A 29 10.26 -3.75 14.45
C ASN A 29 9.80 -2.35 14.93
N HIS A 30 10.49 -1.28 14.54
CA HIS A 30 10.08 0.09 14.85
C HIS A 30 9.11 0.66 13.81
N VAL A 31 9.48 0.55 12.53
CA VAL A 31 8.71 1.11 11.42
C VAL A 31 8.57 0.04 10.34
N TRP A 32 7.35 -0.18 9.89
CA TRP A 32 7.03 -1.11 8.81
C TRP A 32 6.54 -0.36 7.58
N GLY A 33 7.06 -0.75 6.42
CA GLY A 33 6.55 -0.36 5.11
C GLY A 33 5.68 -1.46 4.55
N ILE A 34 4.66 -1.08 3.78
CA ILE A 34 3.82 -2.00 3.02
C ILE A 34 3.86 -1.56 1.57
N ASP A 35 4.11 -2.51 0.67
CA ASP A 35 4.00 -2.32 -0.77
C ASP A 35 2.99 -3.31 -1.34
N ILE A 36 2.14 -2.83 -2.25
CA ILE A 36 1.20 -3.65 -3.01
C ILE A 36 1.56 -3.51 -4.49
N THR A 37 2.12 -4.57 -5.06
CA THR A 37 2.51 -4.63 -6.46
C THR A 37 1.48 -5.41 -7.28
N TYR A 38 1.10 -4.84 -8.43
CA TYR A 38 0.26 -5.50 -9.43
C TYR A 38 1.14 -6.23 -10.43
N ILE A 39 1.07 -7.57 -10.44
CA ILE A 39 1.86 -8.41 -11.34
C ILE A 39 0.99 -8.83 -12.53
N ARG A 40 1.41 -8.43 -13.74
CA ARG A 40 0.76 -8.83 -14.99
C ARG A 40 1.14 -10.26 -15.37
N LEU A 41 0.15 -11.13 -15.48
CA LEU A 41 0.32 -12.48 -16.02
C LEU A 41 -0.18 -12.56 -17.48
N LYS A 42 0.23 -13.60 -18.22
CA LYS A 42 -0.25 -13.83 -19.60
C LYS A 42 -1.79 -13.88 -19.69
N LYS A 43 -2.43 -14.47 -18.67
CA LYS A 43 -3.89 -14.54 -18.52
C LYS A 43 -4.27 -14.08 -17.12
N GLY A 44 -4.62 -12.80 -17.01
CA GLY A 44 -5.07 -12.18 -15.75
C GLY A 44 -3.97 -11.42 -15.02
N TRP A 45 -4.18 -11.26 -13.72
CA TRP A 45 -3.36 -10.42 -12.84
C TRP A 45 -3.23 -11.09 -11.48
N MET A 46 -2.20 -10.70 -10.72
CA MET A 46 -1.97 -11.14 -9.36
C MET A 46 -1.55 -9.95 -8.50
N TYR A 47 -1.95 -9.98 -7.24
CA TYR A 47 -1.57 -8.99 -6.24
C TYR A 47 -0.47 -9.59 -5.38
N LEU A 48 0.64 -8.87 -5.26
CA LEU A 48 1.67 -9.14 -4.26
C LEU A 48 1.59 -8.05 -3.19
N MET A 49 1.32 -8.47 -1.96
CA MET A 49 1.47 -7.61 -0.78
C MET A 49 2.74 -8.04 -0.04
N ALA A 50 3.62 -7.09 0.25
CA ALA A 50 4.81 -7.32 1.05
C ALA A 50 4.85 -6.34 2.25
N VAL A 51 5.15 -6.88 3.43
CA VAL A 51 5.44 -6.11 4.65
C VAL A 51 6.94 -6.13 4.87
N ILE A 52 7.55 -4.96 4.95
CA ILE A 52 9.00 -4.77 5.02
C ILE A 52 9.34 -4.02 6.31
N ASP A 53 10.30 -4.54 7.08
CA ASP A 53 10.86 -3.80 8.20
C ASP A 53 11.88 -2.75 7.68
N TRP A 54 11.68 -1.48 8.04
CA TRP A 54 12.48 -0.39 7.48
C TRP A 54 13.93 -0.39 7.96
N HIS A 55 14.20 -0.83 9.20
CA HIS A 55 15.56 -0.84 9.76
C HIS A 55 16.39 -1.99 9.18
N SER A 56 15.89 -3.22 9.25
CA SER A 56 16.60 -4.42 8.78
C SER A 56 16.54 -4.62 7.25
N ARG A 57 15.58 -3.97 6.57
CA ARG A 57 15.31 -4.13 5.13
C ARG A 57 14.83 -5.54 4.74
N TYR A 58 14.39 -6.35 5.71
CA TYR A 58 13.86 -7.69 5.47
C TYR A 58 12.35 -7.70 5.28
N ILE A 59 11.89 -8.70 4.52
CA ILE A 59 10.46 -9.00 4.36
C ILE A 59 10.02 -9.75 5.61
N VAL A 60 9.10 -9.16 6.36
CA VAL A 60 8.51 -9.75 7.57
C VAL A 60 7.39 -10.71 7.20
N SER A 61 6.61 -10.37 6.18
CA SER A 61 5.50 -11.18 5.68
C SER A 61 5.16 -10.80 4.24
N TRP A 62 4.58 -11.74 3.49
CA TRP A 62 4.10 -11.49 2.15
C TRP A 62 2.91 -12.39 1.81
N ARG A 63 2.07 -11.93 0.89
CA ARG A 63 0.93 -12.69 0.37
C ARG A 63 0.81 -12.46 -1.13
N LEU A 64 0.58 -13.56 -1.84
CA LEU A 64 0.15 -13.56 -3.23
C LEU A 64 -1.31 -13.96 -3.30
N ASP A 65 -2.10 -13.18 -4.03
CA ASP A 65 -3.50 -13.52 -4.29
C ASP A 65 -3.92 -13.14 -5.70
N ARG A 66 -4.87 -13.90 -6.25
CA ARG A 66 -5.50 -13.59 -7.54
C ARG A 66 -6.81 -12.84 -7.27
N PRO A 67 -7.20 -11.91 -8.16
CA PRO A 67 -8.54 -11.34 -8.08
C PRO A 67 -9.56 -12.46 -8.09
N TRP A 68 -10.60 -12.29 -7.28
CA TRP A 68 -11.68 -13.25 -7.16
C TRP A 68 -12.21 -13.58 -8.55
N THR A 69 -11.99 -14.83 -8.95
CA THR A 69 -12.44 -15.34 -10.24
C THR A 69 -13.66 -16.20 -9.94
N PHE A 70 -14.81 -15.92 -10.58
CA PHE A 70 -15.96 -16.82 -10.51
C PHE A 70 -15.50 -18.19 -11.02
N SER A 71 -15.21 -19.12 -10.11
CA SER A 71 -15.09 -20.52 -10.46
C SER A 71 -16.49 -21.03 -10.74
N LEU A 72 -16.88 -21.01 -12.02
CA LEU A 72 -17.98 -21.83 -12.49
C LEU A 72 -17.52 -23.29 -12.39
N SER A 73 -17.81 -23.91 -11.26
CA SER A 73 -17.83 -25.37 -11.09
C SER A 73 -19.27 -25.81 -10.99
#